data_AF-A0A268EKP1-F1
#
_entry.id   AF-A0A268EKP1-F1
#
_cell.length_a   1.000
_cell.length_b   1.000
_cell.length_c   1.000
_cell.angle_alpha   90.00
_cell.angle_beta   90.00
_cell.angle_gamma   90.00
#
_symmetry.space_group_name_H-M   'P 1'
#
loop_
_entity.id
_entity.type
_entity.pdbx_description
1 polymer ?
#
loop_
_entity_poly.entity_id
_entity_poly.type
_entity_poly.pdbx_seq_one_letter_code
_entity_poly.pdbx_strand_id
1 'polypeptide(L)'
;MSITVMSPSSVGEALHLFSVMNKYEVLCSMEMHISGQADPILGITRQPVKAEYVESFNRVGTGDSVVVTLGESEHCFELNLSISKHITDCQISLCIASENYAAWFSSEEIPPEGIAEARGYKEDSEDEYSPLFVNSYEQSLVEYIRTLEFDDLLDAQDALIATAQRAQKKAIESVNDQNFSNANGWQSRSIALMKLANLLSESNADYRAHIHPEVNPNE
;
A
#
# COMPACT_ATOMS: atom_id res chain seq x y z
N MET A 1 2.00 33.38 21.89
CA MET A 1 1.31 32.15 21.44
C MET A 1 1.95 31.76 20.12
N SER A 2 2.80 30.74 20.12
CA SER A 2 3.35 30.19 18.87
C SER A 2 2.30 29.26 18.27
N ILE A 3 1.95 29.47 17.00
CA ILE A 3 1.09 28.55 16.27
C ILE A 3 2.01 27.46 15.73
N THR A 4 1.83 26.23 16.20
CA THR A 4 2.49 25.06 15.59
C THR A 4 1.77 24.73 14.29
N VAL A 5 2.47 24.85 13.17
CA VAL A 5 1.93 24.47 11.85
C VAL A 5 2.42 23.07 11.54
N MET A 6 1.50 22.12 11.40
CA MET A 6 1.84 20.76 10.97
C MET A 6 1.87 20.69 9.45
N SER A 7 2.87 19.98 8.91
CA SER A 7 2.97 19.68 7.49
C SER A 7 2.24 18.37 7.17
N PRO A 8 1.62 18.21 5.99
CA PRO A 8 1.13 16.92 5.53
C PRO A 8 2.21 15.82 5.57
N SER A 9 1.77 14.58 5.76
CA SER A 9 2.63 13.39 5.85
C SER A 9 1.99 12.23 5.11
N SER A 10 2.81 11.33 4.55
CA SER A 10 2.33 10.05 4.05
C SER A 10 2.20 9.01 5.17
N VAL A 11 1.53 7.89 4.89
CA VAL A 11 1.44 6.73 5.79
C VAL A 11 2.83 6.14 6.03
N GLY A 12 3.61 5.96 4.97
CA GLY A 12 4.98 5.45 5.05
C GLY A 12 5.88 6.32 5.93
N GLU A 13 5.75 7.64 5.80
CA GLU A 13 6.48 8.57 6.64
C GLU A 13 6.03 8.52 8.10
N ALA A 14 4.73 8.39 8.37
CA ALA A 14 4.23 8.22 9.73
C ALA A 14 4.75 6.94 10.40
N LEU A 15 4.76 5.82 9.66
CA LEU A 15 5.34 4.55 10.10
C LEU A 15 6.84 4.69 10.38
N HIS A 16 7.58 5.39 9.51
CA HIS A 16 8.99 5.72 9.75
C HIS A 16 9.17 6.53 11.03
N LEU A 17 8.34 7.53 11.27
CA LEU A 17 8.46 8.36 12.46
C LEU A 17 8.18 7.57 13.75
N PHE A 18 7.19 6.67 13.75
CA PHE A 18 6.99 5.75 14.87
C PHE A 18 8.14 4.75 15.02
N SER A 19 8.74 4.28 13.93
CA SER A 19 9.90 3.38 13.98
C SER A 19 11.13 4.07 14.59
N VAL A 20 11.35 5.35 14.28
CA VAL A 20 12.38 6.18 14.92
C VAL A 20 12.12 6.32 16.41
N MET A 21 10.90 6.66 16.82
CA MET A 21 10.56 6.75 18.26
C MET A 21 10.85 5.43 18.98
N ASN A 22 10.45 4.30 18.38
CA ASN A 22 10.69 2.97 18.94
C ASN A 22 12.19 2.63 19.02
N LYS A 23 12.94 2.88 17.94
CA LYS A 23 14.38 2.59 17.82
C LYS A 23 15.21 3.30 18.88
N TYR A 24 14.83 4.55 19.21
CA TYR A 24 15.50 5.35 20.24
C TYR A 24 14.86 5.20 21.62
N GLU A 25 13.94 4.24 21.80
CA GLU A 25 13.24 3.94 23.05
C GLU A 25 12.54 5.18 23.66
N VAL A 26 12.06 6.07 22.79
CA VAL A 26 11.40 7.31 23.19
C VAL A 26 9.93 7.04 23.46
N LEU A 27 9.47 7.44 24.65
CA LEU A 27 8.08 7.30 25.04
C LEU A 27 7.20 8.26 24.26
N CYS A 28 5.99 7.82 23.96
CA CYS A 28 4.99 8.58 23.21
C CYS A 28 3.71 8.72 24.05
N SER A 29 3.06 9.86 23.90
CA SER A 29 1.72 10.11 24.44
C SER A 29 0.73 10.28 23.30
N MET A 30 -0.51 9.83 23.52
CA MET A 30 -1.61 9.96 22.58
C MET A 30 -2.79 10.68 23.22
N GLU A 31 -3.37 11.63 22.53
CA GLU A 31 -4.67 12.24 22.86
C GLU A 31 -5.65 12.02 21.70
N MET A 32 -6.82 11.47 21.99
CA MET A 32 -7.85 11.24 20.99
C MET A 32 -9.06 12.11 21.25
N HIS A 33 -9.48 12.83 20.21
CA HIS A 33 -10.69 13.65 20.20
C HIS A 33 -11.71 13.06 19.23
N ILE A 34 -12.98 13.08 19.62
CA ILE A 34 -14.10 12.73 18.74
C ILE A 34 -14.74 14.02 18.23
N SER A 35 -15.11 14.02 16.95
CA SER A 35 -15.79 15.15 16.30
C SER A 35 -17.06 15.53 17.07
N GLY A 36 -17.22 16.83 17.33
CA GLY A 36 -18.35 17.35 18.10
C GLY A 36 -18.20 17.27 19.63
N GLN A 37 -17.09 16.75 20.16
CA GLN A 37 -16.75 16.80 21.58
C GLN A 37 -15.60 17.77 21.85
N ALA A 38 -15.70 18.55 22.93
CA ALA A 38 -14.68 19.54 23.30
C ALA A 38 -13.50 18.90 24.05
N ASP A 39 -13.76 17.91 24.90
CA ASP A 39 -12.74 17.25 25.71
C ASP A 39 -12.17 16.01 24.99
N PRO A 40 -10.87 15.69 25.18
CA PRO A 40 -10.32 14.43 24.71
C PRO A 40 -11.06 13.26 25.38
N ILE A 41 -11.44 12.26 24.59
CA ILE A 41 -12.12 11.06 25.12
C ILE A 41 -11.11 10.09 25.75
N LEU A 42 -9.88 10.08 25.25
CA LEU A 42 -8.83 9.17 25.66
C LEU A 42 -7.48 9.88 25.65
N GLY A 43 -6.72 9.71 26.74
CA GLY A 43 -5.34 10.14 26.85
C GLY A 43 -4.48 8.99 27.34
N ILE A 44 -3.45 8.64 26.57
CA ILE A 44 -2.40 7.69 26.97
C ILE A 44 -1.11 8.49 27.11
N THR A 45 -0.44 8.37 28.25
CA THR A 45 0.76 9.16 28.53
C THR A 45 1.98 8.26 28.66
N ARG A 46 3.07 8.65 27.99
CA ARG A 46 4.43 8.13 28.20
C ARG A 46 4.54 6.61 28.09
N GLN A 47 4.10 6.05 26.95
CA GLN A 47 4.20 4.62 26.68
C GLN A 47 5.17 4.34 25.52
N PRO A 48 5.86 3.18 25.52
CA PRO A 48 6.57 2.71 24.33
C PRO A 48 5.61 2.63 23.15
N VAL A 49 6.08 3.04 21.97
CA VAL A 49 5.25 3.08 20.76
C VAL A 49 5.78 2.13 19.71
N LYS A 50 4.88 1.43 19.04
CA LYS A 50 5.15 0.66 17.83
C LYS A 50 4.01 0.92 16.85
N ALA A 51 4.32 0.97 15.56
CA ALA A 51 3.29 1.06 14.54
C ALA A 51 3.53 0.01 13.47
N GLU A 52 2.45 -0.58 12.99
CA GLU A 52 2.45 -1.60 11.95
C GLU A 52 1.40 -1.27 10.89
N TYR A 53 1.73 -1.65 9.65
CA TYR A 53 0.79 -1.61 8.55
C TYR A 53 0.08 -2.95 8.46
N VAL A 54 -1.25 -2.93 8.42
CA VAL A 54 -2.08 -4.13 8.28
C VAL A 54 -2.89 -4.02 7.00
N GLU A 55 -2.58 -4.91 6.05
CA GLU A 55 -3.37 -5.08 4.84
C GLU A 55 -4.63 -5.88 5.16
N SER A 56 -5.80 -5.27 4.97
CA SER A 56 -7.07 -5.96 5.20
C SER A 56 -7.64 -6.43 3.88
N PHE A 57 -7.47 -7.72 3.58
CA PHE A 57 -8.00 -8.37 2.38
C PHE A 57 -9.47 -8.80 2.51
N ASN A 58 -10.24 -8.23 3.44
CA ASN A 58 -11.61 -8.68 3.70
C ASN A 58 -12.65 -7.92 2.86
N ARG A 59 -13.49 -8.69 2.16
CA ARG A 59 -14.64 -8.29 1.31
C ARG A 59 -15.72 -7.43 2.02
N VAL A 60 -15.49 -6.99 3.25
CA VAL A 60 -16.43 -6.25 4.09
C VAL A 60 -15.83 -4.89 4.48
N GLY A 61 -15.38 -4.14 3.48
CA GLY A 61 -15.32 -2.67 3.54
C GLY A 61 -14.29 -2.00 4.43
N THR A 62 -13.50 -2.72 5.23
CA THR A 62 -12.37 -2.11 5.95
C THR A 62 -11.15 -2.12 5.04
N GLY A 63 -10.74 -0.95 4.55
CA GLY A 63 -9.49 -0.80 3.81
C GLY A 63 -8.28 -1.15 4.68
N ASP A 64 -7.09 -1.04 4.09
CA ASP A 64 -5.83 -1.14 4.83
C ASP A 64 -5.84 -0.22 6.06
N SER A 65 -5.02 -0.55 7.07
CA SER A 65 -5.02 0.15 8.34
C SER A 65 -3.61 0.31 8.92
N VAL A 66 -3.41 1.36 9.70
CA VAL A 66 -2.26 1.50 10.60
C VAL A 66 -2.70 1.09 12.00
N VAL A 67 -1.99 0.14 12.59
CA VAL A 67 -2.16 -0.21 14.00
C VAL A 67 -1.02 0.43 14.79
N VAL A 68 -1.37 1.30 15.74
CA VAL A 68 -0.41 1.91 16.67
C VAL A 68 -0.59 1.27 18.04
N THR A 69 0.45 0.60 18.50
CA THR A 69 0.54 0.02 19.85
C THR A 69 1.23 1.02 20.76
N LEU A 70 0.58 1.35 21.89
CA LEU A 70 1.11 2.18 22.96
C LEU A 70 1.06 1.40 24.27
N GLY A 71 2.20 0.86 24.69
CA GLY A 71 2.28 -0.02 25.85
C GLY A 71 1.41 -1.27 25.65
N GLU A 72 0.35 -1.40 26.46
CA GLU A 72 -0.61 -2.52 26.39
C GLU A 72 -1.87 -2.20 25.56
N SER A 73 -1.96 -1.01 24.95
CA SER A 73 -3.11 -0.58 24.16
C SER A 73 -2.81 -0.61 22.67
N GLU A 74 -3.79 -1.04 21.88
CA GLU A 74 -3.72 -1.04 20.41
C GLU A 74 -4.82 -0.16 19.83
N HIS A 75 -4.45 0.67 18.86
CA HIS A 75 -5.36 1.59 18.17
C HIS A 75 -5.26 1.37 16.67
N CYS A 76 -6.38 1.05 16.04
CA CYS A 76 -6.47 0.78 14.61
C CYS A 76 -7.06 1.98 13.86
N PHE A 77 -6.36 2.42 12.82
CA PHE A 77 -6.69 3.59 12.01
C PHE A 77 -6.78 3.20 10.52
N GLU A 78 -7.96 3.18 9.93
CA GLU A 78 -8.19 2.85 8.50
C GLU A 78 -7.54 3.88 7.57
N LEU A 79 -6.90 3.54 6.46
CA LEU A 79 -6.07 4.49 5.67
C LEU A 79 -6.79 5.68 4.99
N ASN A 80 -8.11 5.76 5.03
CA ASN A 80 -8.86 6.92 4.50
C ASN A 80 -8.77 8.14 5.45
N LEU A 81 -7.55 8.55 5.79
CA LEU A 81 -7.25 9.55 6.83
C LEU A 81 -6.32 10.63 6.32
N SER A 82 -6.41 11.79 6.97
CA SER A 82 -5.40 12.83 6.87
C SER A 82 -4.32 12.61 7.92
N ILE A 83 -3.06 12.58 7.48
CA ILE A 83 -1.91 12.50 8.39
C ILE A 83 -1.10 13.79 8.25
N SER A 84 -0.75 14.37 9.40
CA SER A 84 0.15 15.51 9.47
C SER A 84 1.19 15.31 10.56
N LYS A 85 2.32 15.98 10.40
CA LYS A 85 3.48 15.86 11.28
C LYS A 85 4.08 17.22 11.61
N HIS A 86 4.82 17.27 12.70
CA HIS A 86 5.69 18.38 13.06
C HIS A 86 6.93 17.83 13.76
N ILE A 87 8.12 18.15 13.24
CA ILE A 87 9.41 17.65 13.76
C ILE A 87 10.25 18.85 14.21
N THR A 88 10.36 19.02 15.52
CA THR A 88 11.24 20.02 16.13
C THR A 88 12.68 19.49 16.22
N ASP A 89 13.56 20.22 16.88
CA ASP A 89 14.95 19.78 17.09
C ASP A 89 15.10 18.68 18.15
N CYS A 90 14.01 18.32 18.86
CA CYS A 90 14.04 17.29 19.89
C CYS A 90 12.72 16.51 20.06
N GLN A 91 11.68 16.77 19.28
CA GLN A 91 10.37 16.10 19.42
C GLN A 91 9.71 15.91 18.06
N ILE A 92 8.95 14.82 17.95
CA ILE A 92 8.06 14.54 16.83
C ILE A 92 6.61 14.58 17.34
N SER A 93 5.75 15.29 16.62
CA SER A 93 4.31 15.27 16.81
C SER A 93 3.64 14.77 15.53
N LEU A 94 2.67 13.86 15.66
CA LEU A 94 1.85 13.34 14.56
C LEU A 94 0.38 13.59 14.87
N CYS A 95 -0.41 13.84 13.83
CA CYS A 95 -1.85 13.89 13.92
C CYS A 95 -2.43 13.00 12.82
N ILE A 96 -3.23 12.02 13.22
CA ILE A 96 -3.99 11.13 12.36
C ILE A 96 -5.46 11.49 12.55
N ALA A 97 -6.12 11.99 11.51
CA ALA A 97 -7.48 12.50 11.61
C ALA A 97 -8.40 12.02 10.48
N SER A 98 -9.64 11.75 10.86
CA SER A 98 -10.80 11.51 9.99
C SER A 98 -11.83 12.62 10.17
N GLU A 99 -12.97 12.48 9.50
CA GLU A 99 -14.17 13.30 9.78
C GLU A 99 -14.72 13.09 11.20
N ASN A 100 -14.43 11.94 11.81
CA ASN A 100 -15.03 11.49 13.07
C ASN A 100 -14.10 11.66 14.28
N TYR A 101 -12.80 11.74 14.08
CA TYR A 101 -11.84 11.82 15.18
C TYR A 101 -10.51 12.46 14.76
N ALA A 102 -9.73 12.89 15.75
CA ALA A 102 -8.33 13.26 15.60
C ALA A 102 -7.52 12.63 16.73
N ALA A 103 -6.51 11.84 16.37
CA ALA A 103 -5.54 11.25 17.29
C ALA A 103 -4.21 11.99 17.16
N TRP A 104 -3.74 12.55 18.26
CA TRP A 104 -2.52 13.32 18.38
C TRP A 104 -1.48 12.50 19.11
N PHE A 105 -0.33 12.29 18.49
CA PHE A 105 0.81 11.61 19.09
C PHE A 105 1.92 12.61 19.31
N SER A 106 2.56 12.55 20.47
CA SER A 106 3.69 13.41 20.81
C SER A 106 4.76 12.60 21.51
N SER A 107 5.97 12.62 20.95
CA SER A 107 7.13 11.99 21.56
C SER A 107 7.64 12.79 22.76
N GLU A 108 8.37 12.10 23.65
CA GLU A 108 9.33 12.74 24.54
C GLU A 108 10.55 13.27 23.76
N GLU A 109 11.56 13.71 24.51
CA GLU A 109 12.81 14.22 23.95
C GLU A 109 13.56 13.11 23.19
N ILE A 110 13.77 13.35 21.90
CA ILE A 110 14.49 12.49 20.97
C ILE A 110 15.91 13.06 20.82
N PRO A 111 16.95 12.22 20.89
CA PRO A 111 18.32 12.68 20.69
C PRO A 111 18.53 13.23 19.26
N PRO A 112 19.51 14.13 19.05
CA PRO A 112 19.75 14.77 17.75
C PRO A 112 19.92 13.79 16.60
N GLU A 113 20.52 12.62 16.85
CA GLU A 113 20.69 11.56 15.86
C GLU A 113 19.33 11.01 15.39
N GLY A 114 18.38 10.82 16.31
CA GLY A 114 17.03 10.38 15.99
C GLY A 114 16.23 11.44 15.24
N ILE A 115 16.40 12.71 15.57
CA ILE A 115 15.77 13.81 14.82
C ILE A 115 16.35 13.94 13.40
N ALA A 116 17.66 13.73 13.23
CA ALA A 116 18.29 13.69 11.92
C ALA A 116 17.75 12.52 11.07
N GLU A 117 17.54 11.35 11.67
CA GLU A 117 16.93 10.19 11.01
C GLU A 117 15.46 10.42 10.66
N ALA A 118 14.68 11.04 11.56
CA ALA A 118 13.29 11.42 11.31
C ALA A 118 13.15 12.40 10.12
N ARG A 119 14.03 13.41 10.04
CA ARG A 119 14.07 14.38 8.93
C ARG A 119 14.69 13.80 7.65
N GLY A 120 15.45 12.73 7.78
CA GLY A 120 16.14 12.06 6.69
C GLY A 120 15.26 11.14 5.86
N TYR A 121 13.96 11.02 6.20
CA TYR A 121 13.01 10.25 5.41
C TYR A 121 13.02 10.73 3.96
N LYS A 122 13.39 9.83 3.07
CA LYS A 122 13.17 9.95 1.65
C LYS A 122 12.19 8.87 1.31
N GLU A 123 11.12 9.24 0.64
CA GLU A 123 10.27 8.27 -0.02
C GLU A 123 11.16 7.64 -1.10
N ASP A 124 11.72 6.46 -0.79
CA ASP A 124 12.58 5.74 -1.72
C ASP A 124 11.73 5.37 -2.93
N SER A 125 11.89 6.15 -4.01
CA SER A 125 11.14 6.02 -5.26
C SER A 125 11.52 4.76 -6.06
N GLU A 126 12.00 3.70 -5.40
CA GLU A 126 12.40 2.44 -6.03
C GLU A 126 11.72 1.20 -5.41
N ASP A 127 11.01 1.35 -4.28
CA ASP A 127 9.99 0.39 -3.83
C ASP A 127 8.62 1.08 -3.91
N GLU A 128 8.11 1.16 -5.14
CA GLU A 128 6.80 1.68 -5.50
C GLU A 128 5.67 0.75 -4.98
N TYR A 129 5.56 0.62 -3.66
CA TYR A 129 4.25 0.44 -3.01
C TYR A 129 3.74 1.82 -2.61
N SER A 130 3.61 2.72 -3.59
CA SER A 130 2.36 3.49 -3.56
C SER A 130 1.27 2.43 -3.54
N PRO A 131 0.31 2.45 -2.59
CA PRO A 131 -0.95 1.81 -2.89
C PRO A 131 -1.41 2.50 -4.17
N LEU A 132 -1.22 1.84 -5.31
CA LEU A 132 -1.93 2.18 -6.52
C LEU A 132 -3.35 2.33 -6.02
N PHE A 133 -3.89 3.55 -6.07
CA PHE A 133 -5.29 3.78 -5.78
C PHE A 133 -6.04 2.99 -6.84
N VAL A 134 -6.27 1.71 -6.54
CA VAL A 134 -7.00 0.78 -7.38
C VAL A 134 -8.39 1.36 -7.40
N ASN A 135 -8.78 1.93 -8.52
CA ASN A 135 -10.11 2.50 -8.60
C ASN A 135 -11.14 1.37 -8.48
N SER A 136 -12.40 1.73 -8.19
CA SER A 136 -13.45 0.73 -7.95
C SER A 136 -13.59 -0.30 -9.09
N TYR A 137 -13.26 0.06 -10.33
CA TYR A 137 -13.32 -0.86 -11.46
C TYR A 137 -12.15 -1.85 -11.49
N GLU A 138 -10.94 -1.38 -11.21
CA GLU A 138 -9.76 -2.25 -11.13
C GLU A 138 -9.90 -3.25 -9.98
N GLN A 139 -10.47 -2.81 -8.85
CA GLN A 139 -10.75 -3.69 -7.71
C GLN A 139 -11.80 -4.74 -8.08
N SER A 140 -12.90 -4.31 -8.72
CA SER A 140 -13.95 -5.21 -9.20
C SER A 140 -13.41 -6.24 -10.20
N LEU A 141 -12.48 -5.83 -11.07
CA LEU A 141 -11.83 -6.73 -12.03
C LEU A 141 -10.98 -7.78 -11.32
N VAL A 142 -10.13 -7.38 -10.38
CA VAL A 142 -9.31 -8.30 -9.57
C VAL A 142 -10.19 -9.29 -8.81
N GLU A 143 -11.27 -8.81 -8.21
CA GLU A 143 -12.23 -9.66 -7.50
C GLU A 143 -12.91 -10.66 -8.42
N TYR A 144 -13.34 -10.22 -9.61
CA TYR A 144 -13.97 -11.10 -10.59
C TYR A 144 -13.01 -12.17 -11.10
N ILE A 145 -11.75 -11.82 -11.42
CA ILE A 145 -10.72 -12.78 -11.85
C ILE A 145 -10.51 -13.88 -10.80
N ARG A 146 -10.60 -13.54 -9.50
CA ARG A 146 -10.50 -14.52 -8.41
C ARG A 146 -11.70 -15.45 -8.28
N THR A 147 -12.84 -15.10 -8.87
CA THR A 147 -14.04 -15.96 -8.90
C THR A 147 -14.10 -16.89 -10.09
N LEU A 148 -13.25 -16.69 -11.10
CA LEU A 148 -13.20 -17.55 -12.28
C LEU A 148 -12.65 -18.92 -11.90
N GLU A 149 -13.28 -19.95 -12.46
CA GLU A 149 -12.80 -21.33 -12.37
C GLU A 149 -11.61 -21.52 -13.32
N PHE A 150 -10.84 -22.60 -13.11
CA PHE A 150 -9.71 -22.94 -13.96
C PHE A 150 -10.02 -22.88 -15.46
N ASP A 151 -11.13 -23.51 -15.88
CA ASP A 151 -11.51 -23.61 -17.29
C ASP A 151 -11.79 -22.23 -17.92
N ASP A 152 -12.49 -21.35 -17.20
CA ASP A 152 -12.78 -19.99 -17.67
C ASP A 152 -11.49 -19.17 -17.90
N LEU A 153 -10.52 -19.34 -16.99
CA LEU A 153 -9.23 -18.66 -17.09
C LEU A 153 -8.33 -19.27 -18.15
N LEU A 154 -8.40 -20.58 -18.34
CA LEU A 154 -7.69 -21.28 -19.42
C LEU A 154 -8.18 -20.78 -20.78
N ASP A 155 -9.50 -20.72 -20.98
CA ASP A 155 -10.10 -20.18 -22.21
C ASP A 155 -9.72 -18.71 -22.44
N ALA A 156 -9.75 -17.89 -21.39
CA ALA A 156 -9.34 -16.49 -21.45
C ALA A 156 -7.84 -16.36 -21.82
N GLN A 157 -6.99 -17.19 -21.23
CA GLN A 157 -5.56 -17.21 -21.51
C GLN A 157 -5.29 -17.63 -22.96
N ASP A 158 -5.92 -18.70 -23.43
CA ASP A 158 -5.79 -19.21 -24.79
C ASP A 158 -6.21 -18.14 -25.82
N ALA A 159 -7.32 -17.43 -25.56
CA ALA A 159 -7.77 -16.35 -26.43
C ALA A 159 -6.75 -15.20 -26.51
N LEU A 160 -6.10 -14.85 -25.39
CA LEU A 160 -5.05 -13.83 -25.33
C LEU A 160 -3.78 -14.29 -26.06
N ILE A 161 -3.33 -15.52 -25.83
CA ILE A 161 -2.15 -16.11 -26.48
C ILE A 161 -2.38 -16.20 -28.00
N ALA A 162 -3.54 -16.69 -28.45
CA ALA A 162 -3.88 -16.74 -29.87
C ALA A 162 -3.89 -15.34 -30.50
N THR A 163 -4.32 -14.32 -29.75
CA THR A 163 -4.28 -12.94 -30.22
C THR A 163 -2.87 -12.35 -30.23
N ALA A 164 -2.02 -12.71 -29.27
CA ALA A 164 -0.60 -12.35 -29.26
C ALA A 164 0.13 -12.95 -30.46
N GLN A 165 -0.06 -14.25 -30.75
CA GLN A 165 0.52 -14.92 -31.90
C GLN A 165 0.08 -14.29 -33.24
N ARG A 166 -1.20 -13.89 -33.35
CA ARG A 166 -1.69 -13.13 -34.52
C ARG A 166 -1.01 -11.77 -34.65
N ALA A 167 -0.79 -11.07 -33.55
CA ALA A 167 -0.05 -9.81 -33.55
C ALA A 167 1.43 -10.04 -33.98
N GLN A 168 2.08 -11.08 -33.46
CA GLN A 168 3.43 -11.44 -33.86
C GLN A 168 3.54 -11.75 -35.36
N LYS A 169 2.58 -12.49 -35.92
CA LYS A 169 2.54 -12.76 -37.36
C LYS A 169 2.46 -11.47 -38.17
N LYS A 170 1.59 -10.52 -37.77
CA LYS A 170 1.48 -9.20 -38.41
C LYS A 170 2.75 -8.36 -38.29
N ALA A 171 3.49 -8.49 -37.18
CA ALA A 171 4.79 -7.85 -37.04
C ALA A 171 5.76 -8.34 -38.12
N ILE A 172 5.84 -9.66 -38.31
CA ILE A 172 6.69 -10.28 -39.35
C ILE A 172 6.26 -9.84 -40.76
N GLU A 173 4.97 -9.86 -41.05
CA GLU A 173 4.42 -9.36 -42.32
C GLU A 173 4.82 -7.88 -42.56
N SER A 174 4.70 -7.04 -41.53
CA SER A 174 5.08 -5.62 -41.62
C SER A 174 6.59 -5.40 -41.83
N VAL A 175 7.44 -6.26 -41.26
CA VAL A 175 8.89 -6.25 -41.53
C VAL A 175 9.18 -6.57 -42.99
N ASN A 176 8.49 -7.59 -43.55
CA ASN A 176 8.65 -7.97 -44.95
C ASN A 176 8.24 -6.83 -45.90
N ASP A 177 7.22 -6.07 -45.51
CA ASP A 177 6.74 -4.88 -46.24
C ASP A 177 7.60 -3.61 -46.00
N GLN A 178 8.74 -3.73 -45.31
CA GLN A 178 9.64 -2.63 -44.91
C GLN A 178 8.95 -1.55 -44.05
N ASN A 179 7.84 -1.88 -43.40
CA ASN A 179 7.09 -0.99 -42.53
C ASN A 179 7.45 -1.25 -41.05
N PHE A 180 8.66 -0.83 -40.69
CA PHE A 180 9.25 -1.09 -39.37
C PHE A 180 8.48 -0.45 -38.21
N SER A 181 7.84 0.70 -38.43
CA SER A 181 7.03 1.34 -37.39
C SER A 181 5.80 0.49 -37.02
N ASN A 182 5.10 -0.04 -38.03
CA ASN A 182 4.00 -0.97 -37.81
C ASN A 182 4.46 -2.29 -37.21
N ALA A 183 5.61 -2.81 -37.67
CA ALA A 183 6.20 -4.02 -37.11
C ALA A 183 6.43 -3.90 -35.59
N ASN A 184 7.03 -2.78 -35.15
CA ASN A 184 7.27 -2.52 -33.74
C ASN A 184 5.96 -2.44 -32.94
N GLY A 185 4.93 -1.75 -33.46
CA GLY A 185 3.63 -1.67 -32.79
C GLY A 185 2.97 -3.05 -32.60
N TRP A 186 3.02 -3.91 -33.62
CA TRP A 186 2.52 -5.28 -33.54
C TRP A 186 3.34 -6.14 -32.57
N GLN A 187 4.65 -5.98 -32.55
CA GLN A 187 5.54 -6.68 -31.62
C GLN A 187 5.27 -6.28 -30.16
N SER A 188 5.18 -4.98 -29.85
CA SER A 188 4.84 -4.48 -28.52
C SER A 188 3.48 -4.99 -28.05
N ARG A 189 2.48 -5.01 -28.94
CA ARG A 189 1.16 -5.58 -28.64
C ARG A 189 1.24 -7.07 -28.32
N SER A 190 2.01 -7.85 -29.08
CA SER A 190 2.20 -9.28 -28.80
C SER A 190 2.80 -9.49 -27.41
N ILE A 191 3.82 -8.71 -27.04
CA ILE A 191 4.47 -8.80 -25.73
C ILE A 191 3.49 -8.43 -24.60
N ALA A 192 2.73 -7.34 -24.77
CA ALA A 192 1.75 -6.91 -23.77
C ALA A 192 0.65 -7.95 -23.54
N LEU A 193 0.15 -8.58 -24.61
CA LEU A 193 -0.87 -9.64 -24.51
C LEU A 193 -0.32 -10.91 -23.84
N MET A 194 0.91 -11.31 -24.13
CA MET A 194 1.57 -12.43 -23.44
C MET A 194 1.73 -12.13 -21.94
N LYS A 195 2.17 -10.92 -21.61
CA LYS A 195 2.28 -10.49 -20.20
C LYS A 195 0.92 -10.52 -19.50
N LEU A 196 -0.14 -10.02 -20.15
CA LEU A 196 -1.49 -10.06 -19.60
C LEU A 196 -2.00 -11.49 -19.40
N ALA A 197 -1.78 -12.38 -20.38
CA ALA A 197 -2.16 -13.79 -20.28
C ALA A 197 -1.49 -14.47 -19.07
N ASN A 198 -0.19 -14.22 -18.87
CA ASN A 198 0.55 -14.73 -17.71
C ASN A 198 0.02 -14.16 -16.39
N LEU A 199 -0.19 -12.85 -16.31
CA LEU A 199 -0.69 -12.19 -15.11
C LEU A 199 -2.09 -12.69 -14.72
N LEU A 200 -2.98 -12.93 -15.69
CA LEU A 200 -4.31 -13.50 -15.41
C LEU A 200 -4.21 -14.90 -14.79
N SER A 201 -3.39 -15.78 -15.37
CA SER A 201 -3.16 -17.11 -14.81
C SER A 201 -2.52 -17.06 -13.41
N GLU A 202 -1.50 -16.20 -13.22
CA GLU A 202 -0.80 -16.08 -11.95
C GLU A 202 -1.65 -15.41 -10.87
N SER A 203 -2.69 -14.65 -11.24
CA SER A 203 -3.55 -13.96 -10.28
C SER A 203 -4.62 -14.86 -9.64
N ASN A 204 -4.92 -16.02 -10.23
CA ASN A 204 -5.97 -16.93 -9.76
C ASN A 204 -5.39 -18.16 -9.05
N ALA A 205 -5.88 -18.44 -7.84
CA ALA A 205 -5.36 -19.51 -7.01
C ALA A 205 -5.68 -20.92 -7.53
N ASP A 206 -6.88 -21.10 -8.10
CA ASP A 206 -7.33 -22.37 -8.66
C ASP A 206 -6.50 -22.74 -9.90
N TYR A 207 -6.23 -21.75 -10.75
CA TYR A 207 -5.35 -21.92 -11.90
C TYR A 207 -3.93 -22.35 -11.52
N ARG A 208 -3.33 -21.67 -10.53
CA ARG A 208 -2.00 -22.05 -10.02
C ARG A 208 -2.01 -23.47 -9.46
N ALA A 209 -3.05 -23.88 -8.74
CA ALA A 209 -3.16 -25.21 -8.16
C ALA A 209 -3.24 -26.33 -9.22
N HIS A 210 -3.86 -26.05 -10.38
CA HIS A 210 -3.98 -27.02 -11.48
C HIS A 210 -2.70 -27.15 -12.31
N ILE A 211 -1.95 -26.06 -12.50
CA ILE A 211 -0.76 -26.02 -13.38
C ILE A 211 0.53 -26.32 -12.61
N HIS A 212 0.55 -26.02 -11.31
CA HIS A 212 1.61 -26.35 -10.36
C HIS A 212 1.05 -27.17 -9.19
N PRO A 213 0.68 -28.46 -9.42
CA PRO A 213 0.28 -29.33 -8.33
C PRO A 213 1.50 -29.57 -7.42
N GLU A 214 1.45 -29.00 -6.19
CA GLU A 214 2.40 -29.06 -5.04
C GLU A 214 3.38 -27.88 -4.90
N VAL A 215 3.49 -27.22 -3.73
CA VAL A 215 4.00 -27.77 -2.45
C VAL A 215 2.99 -27.62 -1.30
N ASN A 216 2.64 -28.75 -0.66
CA ASN A 216 1.99 -28.80 0.65
C ASN A 216 2.98 -28.29 1.72
N PRO A 217 2.78 -27.16 2.43
CA PRO A 217 3.73 -26.68 3.42
C PRO A 217 3.71 -27.46 4.75
N ASN A 218 2.83 -28.47 4.87
CA ASN A 218 2.57 -29.22 6.11
C ASN A 218 2.76 -30.75 5.97
N GLU A 219 3.61 -31.21 5.04
CA GLU A 219 4.19 -32.57 5.07
C GLU A 219 5.71 -32.52 5.19
#